data_AF-A0A7W7R3A7-F1
#
_entry.id   AF-A0A7W7R3A7-F1
#
_cell.length_a   1.000
_cell.length_b   1.000
_cell.length_c   1.000
_cell.angle_alpha   90.00
_cell.angle_beta   90.00
_cell.angle_gamma   90.00
#
_symmetry.space_group_name_H-M   'P 1'
#
loop_
_entity.id
_entity.type
_entity.pdbx_description
1 polymer ?
#
loop_
_entity_poly.entity_id
_entity_poly.type
_entity_poly.pdbx_seq_one_letter_code
_entity_poly.pdbx_strand_id
1 'polypeptide(L)'
;MRIMLRWWRQFGLGRDFPRVWGKPRGEPFQPRALGRALTRAAWADGRPWSNPGPSNQGPAGARRPAPHTGALLATLPEETRRAIALRLQQERSGLRAHDYEWAAGTVLCEMRLGWRPEEVHQLFASALEDLDPIRPAATSWVTAERSLELPLAAYAQLDPAEREPFQPYLRTLLAARLGCRADFATEDGRPTPEQAAFAERLRALVSTPFDPDPLLPWSEATPGDGPAPGDVPTPEGDLFARAARCGLGARLYEEPTLRLLELCASSTELRPSYQWLGRAKELFQLTPDARRPLRLLLAAGRGEPTDCRPAGRSHQGQLGERSGQLLATLAWAAVVTEDTKALQQLSRALDHHGRASLDELRPPASHFVRAGMAALAALAGESGAGQHRRLLASSSPTAARLAREELAAVRDLPAGADLKALRVPVGPYTALFEIGAKGTVELRFRNSGGRLLSGVPSQVRERYPARYAALRARLTELRAQLVTCRGALVERLHADPGTPAARWRAAFLDDPALARLGCALVWRIDGQSGPVLGRPFRRKGAQHWMLRDLAGQVHELTDDTLVRLWAPGPDEAEQAAAWRAALTALGLEQPVPQL
;
A
#
# COMPACT_ATOMS: atom_id res chain seq x y z
N MET A 1 54.31 4.39 17.95
CA MET A 1 55.46 3.56 17.52
C MET A 1 55.30 2.06 17.77
N ARG A 2 54.93 1.56 18.97
CA ARG A 2 54.75 0.11 19.25
C ARG A 2 53.66 -0.58 18.42
N ILE A 3 52.52 0.06 18.16
CA ILE A 3 51.48 -0.47 17.24
C ILE A 3 52.04 -0.56 15.82
N MET A 4 52.80 0.45 15.37
CA MET A 4 53.44 0.48 14.06
C MET A 4 54.52 -0.60 13.88
N LEU A 5 55.30 -0.89 14.92
CA LEU A 5 56.30 -1.96 14.94
C LEU A 5 55.68 -3.36 15.05
N ARG A 6 54.56 -3.51 15.78
CA ARG A 6 53.77 -4.76 15.81
C ARG A 6 53.10 -4.99 14.47
N TRP A 7 52.58 -3.94 13.83
CA TRP A 7 52.07 -3.94 12.46
C TRP A 7 53.19 -4.34 11.48
N TRP A 8 54.37 -3.73 11.55
CA TRP A 8 55.52 -4.12 10.71
C TRP A 8 55.99 -5.56 10.91
N ARG A 9 56.07 -6.06 12.16
CA ARG A 9 56.43 -7.48 12.41
C ARG A 9 55.34 -8.46 12.00
N GLN A 10 54.06 -8.07 12.06
CA GLN A 10 52.95 -8.91 11.63
C GLN A 10 52.77 -8.92 10.10
N PHE A 11 53.31 -7.94 9.37
CA PHE A 11 53.19 -7.79 7.91
C PHE A 11 54.50 -7.99 7.11
N GLY A 12 55.67 -8.03 7.77
CA GLY A 12 56.96 -7.83 7.11
C GLY A 12 57.58 -9.04 6.40
N LEU A 13 57.39 -10.28 6.84
CA LEU A 13 58.18 -11.41 6.32
C LEU A 13 57.37 -12.71 6.33
N GLY A 14 56.76 -13.05 5.17
CA GLY A 14 56.29 -14.42 4.89
C GLY A 14 54.79 -14.69 4.93
N ARG A 15 53.91 -13.72 4.62
CA ARG A 15 52.48 -14.04 4.47
C ARG A 15 52.19 -14.77 3.18
N ASP A 16 51.36 -15.80 3.30
CA ASP A 16 50.73 -16.53 2.22
C ASP A 16 49.83 -15.61 1.39
N PHE A 17 49.67 -15.90 0.10
CA PHE A 17 48.75 -15.20 -0.79
C PHE A 17 47.35 -15.82 -0.70
N PRO A 18 46.28 -15.00 -0.73
CA PRO A 18 46.29 -13.53 -0.76
C PRO A 18 46.45 -12.92 0.64
N ARG A 19 47.00 -11.70 0.71
CA ARG A 19 47.06 -10.96 1.98
C ARG A 19 45.66 -10.47 2.34
N VAL A 20 45.16 -10.86 3.50
CA VAL A 20 43.83 -10.44 4.01
C VAL A 20 43.91 -9.69 5.33
N TRP A 21 42.87 -8.90 5.59
CA TRP A 21 42.54 -8.36 6.89
C TRP A 21 41.85 -9.43 7.74
N GLY A 22 42.50 -9.86 8.83
CA GLY A 22 41.98 -10.89 9.72
C GLY A 22 42.50 -12.29 9.41
N LYS A 23 41.69 -13.31 9.73
CA LYS A 23 42.04 -14.72 9.49
C LYS A 23 41.60 -15.09 8.05
N PRO A 24 42.48 -15.67 7.22
CA PRO A 24 42.09 -16.15 5.89
C PRO A 24 41.01 -17.22 6.00
N ARG A 25 40.08 -17.25 5.04
CA ARG A 25 38.99 -18.23 5.00
C ARG A 25 39.45 -19.61 4.52
N GLY A 26 40.60 -19.71 3.85
CA GLY A 26 41.13 -20.97 3.34
C GLY A 26 42.64 -21.15 3.51
N GLU A 27 43.14 -22.27 3.01
CA GLU A 27 44.57 -22.56 2.98
C GLU A 27 45.35 -21.57 2.08
N PRO A 28 46.63 -21.34 2.37
CA PRO A 28 47.53 -20.61 1.49
C PRO A 28 47.44 -21.03 0.02
N PHE A 29 47.48 -20.08 -0.90
CA PHE A 29 47.57 -20.39 -2.32
C PHE A 29 48.84 -21.21 -2.61
N GLN A 30 48.68 -22.33 -3.32
CA GLN A 30 49.78 -23.19 -3.72
C GLN A 30 50.07 -23.04 -5.23
N PRO A 31 51.36 -23.04 -5.64
CA PRO A 31 52.53 -23.13 -4.78
C PRO A 31 52.83 -21.82 -4.04
N ARG A 32 53.24 -21.89 -2.76
CA ARG A 32 53.60 -20.70 -1.95
C ARG A 32 54.60 -19.74 -2.62
N ALA A 33 55.50 -20.27 -3.44
CA ALA A 33 56.47 -19.46 -4.19
C ALA A 33 55.80 -18.44 -5.13
N LEU A 34 54.71 -18.84 -5.79
CA LEU A 34 53.93 -17.98 -6.67
C LEU A 34 53.19 -16.90 -5.87
N GLY A 35 52.59 -17.26 -4.73
CA GLY A 35 51.96 -16.28 -3.83
C GLY A 35 52.94 -15.20 -3.34
N ARG A 36 54.18 -15.59 -3.01
CA ARG A 36 55.25 -14.64 -2.65
C ARG A 36 55.69 -13.78 -3.83
N ALA A 37 55.71 -14.33 -5.04
CA ALA A 37 56.02 -13.56 -6.25
C ALA A 37 54.96 -12.48 -6.53
N LEU A 38 53.68 -12.83 -6.44
CA LEU A 38 52.55 -11.90 -6.59
C LEU A 38 52.61 -10.78 -5.54
N THR A 39 52.89 -11.13 -4.29
CA THR A 39 53.03 -10.14 -3.20
C THR A 39 54.16 -9.15 -3.47
N ARG A 40 55.32 -9.63 -3.97
CA ARG A 40 56.45 -8.77 -4.33
C ARG A 40 56.15 -7.88 -5.52
N ALA A 41 55.47 -8.41 -6.54
CA ALA A 41 55.06 -7.64 -7.71
C ALA A 41 54.08 -6.52 -7.31
N ALA A 42 53.08 -6.83 -6.48
CA ALA A 42 52.14 -5.84 -5.97
C ALA A 42 52.81 -4.75 -5.12
N TRP A 43 53.88 -5.07 -4.38
CA TRP A 43 54.70 -4.07 -3.68
C TRP A 43 55.50 -3.19 -4.62
N ALA A 44 55.99 -3.74 -5.74
CA ALA A 44 56.73 -2.98 -6.75
C ALA A 44 55.82 -2.00 -7.51
N ASP A 45 54.54 -2.35 -7.73
CA ASP A 45 53.53 -1.45 -8.32
C ASP A 45 53.14 -0.27 -7.40
N GLY A 46 53.67 -0.24 -6.19
CA GLY A 46 53.49 0.84 -5.21
C GLY A 46 53.30 0.28 -3.81
N ARG A 47 53.76 1.02 -2.78
CA ARG A 47 53.53 0.61 -1.39
C ARG A 47 52.01 0.47 -1.16
N PRO A 48 51.53 -0.68 -0.66
CA PRO A 48 50.16 -0.79 -0.20
C PRO A 48 49.97 0.29 0.86
N TRP A 49 49.00 1.15 0.60
CA TRP A 49 48.67 2.32 1.41
C TRP A 49 48.90 2.10 2.91
N SER A 50 49.59 3.03 3.55
CA SER A 50 49.63 3.14 5.00
C SER A 50 48.20 3.41 5.49
N ASN A 51 47.52 2.34 5.93
CA ASN A 51 46.22 2.33 6.58
C ASN A 51 45.09 3.01 5.75
N PRO A 52 44.29 2.25 4.97
CA PRO A 52 43.12 2.79 4.32
C PRO A 52 42.06 3.07 5.40
N GLY A 53 42.16 4.23 6.05
CA GLY A 53 41.00 4.79 6.73
C GLY A 53 39.89 4.98 5.69
N PRO A 54 38.62 4.72 6.03
CA PRO A 54 37.50 4.81 5.08
C PRO A 54 37.42 6.17 4.38
N SER A 55 37.92 7.24 5.01
CA SER A 55 37.94 8.61 4.51
C SER A 55 39.09 8.96 3.56
N ASN A 56 40.12 8.11 3.45
CA ASN A 56 41.32 8.44 2.68
C ASN A 56 41.32 7.78 1.30
N GLN A 57 40.24 7.12 0.90
CA GLN A 57 40.04 6.70 -0.48
C GLN A 57 39.86 7.96 -1.33
N GLY A 58 40.96 8.51 -1.88
CA GLY A 58 40.89 9.54 -2.91
C GLY A 58 39.96 9.08 -4.05
N PRO A 59 39.43 10.00 -4.88
CA PRO A 59 38.45 9.67 -5.92
C PRO A 59 38.90 8.41 -6.67
N ALA A 60 38.09 7.36 -6.61
CA ALA A 60 38.50 5.99 -6.88
C ALA A 60 38.77 5.72 -8.38
N GLY A 61 38.86 6.77 -9.21
CA GLY A 61 38.90 6.66 -10.67
C GLY A 61 40.29 6.50 -11.30
N ALA A 62 41.38 6.88 -10.64
CA ALA A 62 42.71 6.72 -11.24
C ALA A 62 43.24 5.31 -10.95
N ARG A 63 42.80 4.32 -11.74
CA ARG A 63 43.44 2.99 -11.81
C ARG A 63 44.94 3.22 -12.00
N ARG A 64 45.72 2.98 -10.95
CA ARG A 64 47.18 3.05 -11.08
C ARG A 64 47.61 1.88 -11.95
N PRO A 65 48.45 2.11 -12.96
CA PRO A 65 49.03 1.01 -13.71
C PRO A 65 49.75 0.08 -12.72
N ALA A 66 49.52 -1.22 -12.87
CA ALA A 66 50.19 -2.27 -12.08
C ALA A 66 51.13 -3.09 -12.99
N PRO A 67 52.19 -2.46 -13.55
CA PRO A 67 53.01 -3.07 -14.61
C PRO A 67 53.74 -4.33 -14.14
N HIS A 68 54.18 -4.42 -12.89
CA HIS A 68 54.90 -5.58 -12.36
C HIS A 68 53.96 -6.75 -12.11
N THR A 69 52.80 -6.52 -11.51
CA THR A 69 51.77 -7.54 -11.33
C THR A 69 51.22 -8.01 -12.67
N GLY A 70 50.98 -7.07 -13.59
CA GLY A 70 50.63 -7.31 -15.00
C GLY A 70 51.62 -8.23 -15.70
N ALA A 71 52.89 -7.85 -15.70
CA ALA A 71 53.96 -8.62 -16.32
C ALA A 71 54.07 -10.03 -15.72
N LEU A 72 54.03 -10.16 -14.39
CA LEU A 72 54.07 -11.47 -13.74
C LEU A 72 52.89 -12.35 -14.17
N LEU A 73 51.65 -11.85 -14.05
CA LEU A 73 50.45 -12.61 -14.42
C LEU A 73 50.45 -12.99 -15.91
N ALA A 74 50.96 -12.14 -16.79
CA ALA A 74 51.06 -12.42 -18.22
C ALA A 74 51.94 -13.65 -18.52
N THR A 75 52.97 -13.93 -17.70
CA THR A 75 53.84 -15.11 -17.86
C THR A 75 53.22 -16.43 -17.38
N LEU A 76 52.12 -16.39 -16.63
CA LEU A 76 51.50 -17.59 -16.07
C LEU A 76 50.55 -18.26 -17.06
N PRO A 77 50.39 -19.60 -16.99
CA PRO A 77 49.34 -20.30 -17.72
C PRO A 77 47.95 -19.76 -17.37
N GLU A 78 47.04 -19.82 -18.34
CA GLU A 78 45.67 -19.31 -18.20
C GLU A 78 44.93 -19.96 -17.01
N GLU A 79 45.05 -21.28 -16.87
CA GLU A 79 44.47 -22.03 -15.74
C GLU A 79 45.00 -21.54 -14.39
N THR A 80 46.30 -21.24 -14.29
CA THR A 80 46.90 -20.69 -13.07
C THR A 80 46.35 -19.29 -12.76
N ARG A 81 46.15 -18.45 -13.79
CA ARG A 81 45.53 -17.13 -13.60
C ARG A 81 44.09 -17.25 -13.11
N ARG A 82 43.29 -18.17 -13.66
CA ARG A 82 41.93 -18.45 -13.17
C ARG A 82 41.95 -18.94 -11.71
N ALA A 83 42.84 -19.85 -11.35
CA ALA A 83 42.99 -20.34 -9.99
C ALA A 83 43.34 -19.21 -8.99
N ILE A 84 44.22 -18.29 -9.39
CA ILE A 84 44.54 -17.08 -8.59
C ILE A 84 43.29 -16.22 -8.40
N ALA A 85 42.54 -15.95 -9.47
CA ALA A 85 41.32 -15.15 -9.43
C ALA A 85 40.23 -15.78 -8.53
N LEU A 86 40.00 -17.09 -8.64
CA LEU A 86 39.08 -17.83 -7.76
C LEU A 86 39.51 -17.75 -6.29
N ARG A 87 40.80 -17.94 -6.00
CA ARG A 87 41.33 -17.83 -4.63
C ARG A 87 41.15 -16.41 -4.08
N LEU A 88 41.41 -15.39 -4.88
CA LEU A 88 41.15 -13.99 -4.50
C LEU A 88 39.67 -13.78 -4.15
N GLN A 89 38.77 -14.29 -4.98
CA GLN A 89 37.33 -14.10 -4.77
C GLN A 89 36.81 -14.81 -3.53
N GLN A 90 37.33 -15.99 -3.18
CA GLN A 90 36.96 -16.69 -1.93
C GLN A 90 37.24 -15.84 -0.68
N GLU A 91 38.29 -15.03 -0.72
CA GLU A 91 38.63 -14.11 0.37
C GLU A 91 37.86 -12.77 0.29
N ARG A 92 37.16 -12.50 -0.83
CA ARG A 92 36.28 -11.34 -1.09
C ARG A 92 34.78 -11.65 -0.90
N SER A 93 34.46 -12.42 0.11
CA SER A 93 33.12 -12.98 0.30
C SER A 93 32.12 -12.02 0.94
N GLY A 94 30.84 -12.21 0.61
CA GLY A 94 29.72 -11.42 1.16
C GLY A 94 29.82 -9.93 0.93
N LEU A 95 30.20 -9.53 -0.28
CA LEU A 95 30.42 -8.15 -0.71
C LEU A 95 31.49 -7.37 0.09
N ARG A 96 32.33 -8.10 0.84
CA ARG A 96 33.44 -7.53 1.60
C ARG A 96 34.75 -7.87 0.91
N ALA A 97 35.52 -6.85 0.53
CA ALA A 97 36.86 -7.04 0.02
C ALA A 97 37.85 -6.82 1.17
N HIS A 98 38.22 -7.92 1.85
CA HIS A 98 39.18 -7.89 2.95
C HIS A 98 40.64 -8.10 2.50
N ASP A 99 40.89 -8.31 1.21
CA ASP A 99 42.23 -8.51 0.69
C ASP A 99 42.97 -7.19 0.39
N TYR A 100 44.30 -7.27 0.40
CA TYR A 100 45.20 -6.19 -0.02
C TYR A 100 45.66 -6.36 -1.48
N GLU A 101 45.10 -7.30 -2.22
CA GLU A 101 45.56 -7.70 -3.56
C GLU A 101 44.77 -7.01 -4.68
N TRP A 102 44.49 -5.72 -4.49
CA TRP A 102 43.74 -4.90 -5.46
C TRP A 102 44.40 -4.88 -6.84
N ALA A 103 45.73 -4.72 -6.90
CA ALA A 103 46.47 -4.72 -8.16
C ALA A 103 46.28 -6.02 -8.95
N ALA A 104 46.42 -7.18 -8.29
CA ALA A 104 46.23 -8.48 -8.92
C ALA A 104 44.78 -8.67 -9.40
N GLY A 105 43.79 -8.31 -8.57
CA GLY A 105 42.39 -8.36 -8.97
C GLY A 105 42.08 -7.49 -10.20
N THR A 106 42.60 -6.27 -10.23
CA THR A 106 42.38 -5.31 -11.34
C THR A 106 42.96 -5.84 -12.65
N VAL A 107 44.21 -6.30 -12.62
CA VAL A 107 44.88 -6.88 -13.78
C VAL A 107 44.12 -8.12 -14.29
N LEU A 108 43.67 -9.00 -13.39
CA LEU A 108 42.93 -10.20 -13.76
C LEU A 108 41.57 -9.87 -14.40
N CYS A 109 40.90 -8.78 -14.00
CA CYS A 109 39.67 -8.30 -14.64
C CYS A 109 39.89 -7.84 -16.10
N GLU A 110 41.10 -7.37 -16.44
CA GLU A 110 41.44 -6.86 -17.77
C GLU A 110 41.93 -7.97 -18.73
N MET A 111 42.35 -9.11 -18.17
CA MET A 111 42.82 -10.25 -18.95
C MET A 111 41.66 -11.11 -19.48
N ARG A 112 41.79 -11.60 -20.73
CA ARG A 112 40.95 -12.70 -21.22
C ARG A 112 41.47 -14.02 -20.65
N LEU A 113 40.66 -14.68 -19.84
CA LEU A 113 41.05 -15.87 -19.07
C LEU A 113 40.28 -17.13 -19.46
N GLY A 114 39.48 -17.11 -20.54
CA GLY A 114 38.76 -18.30 -21.01
C GLY A 114 37.89 -18.93 -19.91
N TRP A 115 37.08 -18.09 -19.25
CA TRP A 115 36.26 -18.52 -18.11
C TRP A 115 35.24 -19.56 -18.50
N ARG A 116 35.10 -20.61 -17.67
CA ARG A 116 34.01 -21.58 -17.78
C ARG A 116 32.80 -21.11 -16.96
N PRO A 117 31.55 -21.40 -17.39
CA PRO A 117 30.36 -21.03 -16.63
C PRO A 117 30.40 -21.48 -15.16
N GLU A 118 30.91 -22.67 -14.85
CA GLU A 118 30.99 -23.18 -13.48
C GLU A 118 31.92 -22.33 -12.59
N GLU A 119 33.02 -21.83 -13.15
CA GLU A 119 33.96 -20.95 -12.44
C GLU A 119 33.34 -19.58 -12.19
N VAL A 120 32.59 -19.04 -13.17
CA VAL A 120 31.84 -17.78 -12.99
C VAL A 120 30.76 -17.95 -11.92
N HIS A 121 30.09 -19.10 -11.86
CA HIS A 121 29.13 -19.41 -10.79
C HIS A 121 29.81 -19.40 -9.42
N GLN A 122 30.99 -20.00 -9.32
CA GLN A 122 31.78 -19.98 -8.08
C GLN A 122 32.16 -18.55 -7.66
N LEU A 123 32.57 -17.70 -8.62
CA LEU A 123 32.88 -16.29 -8.35
C LEU A 123 31.67 -15.54 -7.78
N PHE A 124 30.49 -15.66 -8.39
CA PHE A 124 29.27 -15.02 -7.88
C PHE A 124 28.82 -15.61 -6.55
N ALA A 125 28.87 -16.93 -6.38
CA ALA A 125 28.49 -17.60 -5.14
C ALA A 125 29.36 -17.14 -3.97
N SER A 126 30.67 -17.00 -4.16
CA SER A 126 31.56 -16.42 -3.15
C SER A 126 31.26 -14.94 -2.91
N ALA A 127 31.08 -14.13 -3.97
CA ALA A 127 30.79 -12.70 -3.83
C ALA A 127 29.50 -12.43 -3.04
N LEU A 128 28.50 -13.30 -3.20
CA LEU A 128 27.17 -13.20 -2.62
C LEU A 128 26.98 -14.11 -1.39
N GLU A 129 28.06 -14.69 -0.88
CA GLU A 129 28.04 -15.47 0.36
C GLU A 129 27.41 -14.63 1.49
N ASP A 130 26.55 -15.23 2.31
CA ASP A 130 25.79 -14.56 3.38
C ASP A 130 24.73 -13.53 2.94
N LEU A 131 24.54 -13.30 1.63
CA LEU A 131 23.49 -12.41 1.12
C LEU A 131 22.21 -13.19 0.85
N ASP A 132 21.08 -12.72 1.40
CA ASP A 132 19.77 -13.24 1.02
C ASP A 132 19.52 -12.92 -0.47
N PRO A 133 19.36 -13.94 -1.35
CA PRO A 133 19.22 -13.73 -2.79
C PRO A 133 17.92 -13.01 -3.15
N ILE A 134 16.92 -13.04 -2.27
CA ILE A 134 15.65 -12.36 -2.47
C ILE A 134 15.70 -10.97 -1.83
N ARG A 135 16.17 -10.86 -0.58
CA ARG A 135 16.15 -9.62 0.21
C ARG A 135 17.53 -9.24 0.71
N PRO A 136 18.45 -8.91 -0.22
CA PRO A 136 19.84 -8.67 0.12
C PRO A 136 19.99 -7.50 1.09
N ALA A 137 20.52 -7.80 2.28
CA ALA A 137 20.78 -6.85 3.33
C ALA A 137 22.29 -6.58 3.43
N ALA A 138 22.83 -5.79 2.52
CA ALA A 138 24.23 -5.41 2.60
C ALA A 138 24.40 -4.30 3.65
N THR A 139 25.08 -4.60 4.75
CA THR A 139 25.41 -3.63 5.80
C THR A 139 26.61 -2.74 5.46
N SER A 140 27.26 -2.97 4.32
CA SER A 140 28.32 -2.08 3.80
C SER A 140 28.52 -2.30 2.30
N TRP A 141 28.14 -1.31 1.50
CA TRP A 141 28.44 -1.26 0.05
C TRP A 141 29.82 -0.68 -0.25
N VAL A 142 30.54 -0.20 0.77
CA VAL A 142 31.80 0.54 0.62
C VAL A 142 32.86 -0.26 -0.15
N THR A 143 32.86 -1.59 -0.03
CA THR A 143 33.81 -2.47 -0.74
C THR A 143 33.15 -3.40 -1.75
N ALA A 144 31.82 -3.35 -1.91
CA ALA A 144 31.06 -4.31 -2.70
C ALA A 144 31.47 -4.28 -4.19
N GLU A 145 31.71 -3.10 -4.74
CA GLU A 145 32.16 -2.93 -6.13
C GLU A 145 33.44 -3.75 -6.38
N ARG A 146 34.42 -3.68 -5.47
CA ARG A 146 35.69 -4.44 -5.56
C ARG A 146 35.49 -5.96 -5.48
N SER A 147 34.57 -6.41 -4.63
CA SER A 147 34.20 -7.83 -4.55
C SER A 147 33.48 -8.33 -5.81
N LEU A 148 32.98 -7.43 -6.66
CA LEU A 148 32.20 -7.76 -7.85
C LEU A 148 32.94 -7.53 -9.17
N GLU A 149 34.07 -6.82 -9.16
CA GLU A 149 34.84 -6.58 -10.38
C GLU A 149 35.21 -7.89 -11.10
N LEU A 150 35.74 -8.87 -10.36
CA LEU A 150 36.15 -10.17 -10.91
C LEU A 150 34.96 -10.98 -11.44
N PRO A 151 33.88 -11.24 -10.67
CA PRO A 151 32.68 -11.92 -11.18
C PRO A 151 32.10 -11.25 -12.44
N LEU A 152 31.99 -9.91 -12.45
CA LEU A 152 31.41 -9.16 -13.58
C LEU A 152 32.33 -9.16 -14.81
N ALA A 153 33.65 -9.10 -14.61
CA ALA A 153 34.61 -9.20 -15.70
C ALA A 153 34.63 -10.61 -16.31
N ALA A 154 34.55 -11.64 -15.47
CA ALA A 154 34.46 -13.03 -15.92
C ALA A 154 33.16 -13.29 -16.69
N TYR A 155 32.03 -12.82 -16.16
CA TYR A 155 30.72 -12.86 -16.84
C TYR A 155 30.75 -12.20 -18.22
N ALA A 156 31.42 -11.05 -18.36
CA ALA A 156 31.52 -10.34 -19.64
C ALA A 156 32.33 -11.09 -20.72
N GLN A 157 33.07 -12.13 -20.34
CA GLN A 157 33.83 -12.98 -21.27
C GLN A 157 33.07 -14.21 -21.74
N LEU A 158 31.97 -14.58 -21.06
CA LEU A 158 31.10 -15.70 -21.47
C LEU A 158 30.35 -15.36 -22.76
N ASP A 159 29.95 -16.39 -23.51
CA ASP A 159 29.10 -16.21 -24.67
C ASP A 159 27.69 -15.74 -24.26
N PRO A 160 26.97 -14.98 -25.09
CA PRO A 160 25.63 -14.47 -24.74
C PRO A 160 24.64 -15.57 -24.31
N ALA A 161 24.72 -16.78 -24.89
CA ALA A 161 23.86 -17.90 -24.52
C ALA A 161 24.19 -18.47 -23.13
N GLU A 162 25.45 -18.39 -22.69
CA GLU A 162 25.91 -18.87 -21.39
C GLU A 162 25.62 -17.88 -20.25
N ARG A 163 25.24 -16.65 -20.58
CA ARG A 163 24.99 -15.57 -19.60
C ARG A 163 23.63 -15.66 -18.93
N GLU A 164 22.65 -16.31 -19.54
CA GLU A 164 21.28 -16.34 -19.03
C GLU A 164 21.13 -16.96 -17.63
N PRO A 165 21.82 -18.07 -17.28
CA PRO A 165 21.79 -18.65 -15.94
C PRO A 165 22.26 -17.71 -14.81
N PHE A 166 22.95 -16.62 -15.13
CA PHE A 166 23.49 -15.65 -14.16
C PHE A 166 22.55 -14.49 -13.85
N GLN A 167 21.42 -14.36 -14.57
CA GLN A 167 20.43 -13.31 -14.33
C GLN A 167 19.98 -13.24 -12.84
N PRO A 168 19.75 -14.36 -12.12
CA PRO A 168 19.41 -14.31 -10.69
C PRO A 168 20.45 -13.57 -9.82
N TYR A 169 21.75 -13.74 -10.09
CA TYR A 169 22.80 -13.02 -9.35
C TYR A 169 22.81 -11.54 -9.68
N LEU A 170 22.68 -11.18 -10.97
CA LEU A 170 22.65 -9.78 -11.39
C LEU A 170 21.44 -9.04 -10.82
N ARG A 171 20.26 -9.68 -10.80
CA ARG A 171 19.05 -9.14 -10.14
C ARG A 171 19.24 -8.98 -8.64
N THR A 172 19.85 -9.96 -7.98
CA THR A 172 20.22 -9.87 -6.55
C THR A 172 21.11 -8.67 -6.31
N LEU A 173 22.17 -8.50 -7.10
CA LEU A 173 23.11 -7.40 -6.98
C LEU A 173 22.47 -6.04 -7.21
N LEU A 174 21.66 -5.93 -8.26
CA LEU A 174 20.94 -4.70 -8.57
C LEU A 174 19.95 -4.35 -7.45
N ALA A 175 19.20 -5.32 -6.92
CA ALA A 175 18.30 -5.11 -5.79
C ALA A 175 19.04 -4.76 -4.50
N ALA A 176 20.18 -5.38 -4.26
CA ALA A 176 21.03 -5.09 -3.11
C ALA A 176 21.58 -3.66 -3.19
N ARG A 177 21.94 -3.21 -4.40
CA ARG A 177 22.51 -1.90 -4.67
C ARG A 177 21.48 -0.77 -4.62
N LEU A 178 20.28 -1.01 -5.15
CA LEU A 178 19.18 -0.05 -5.23
C LEU A 178 18.14 -0.21 -4.09
N GLY A 179 18.35 -1.16 -3.18
CA GLY A 179 17.45 -1.47 -2.08
C GLY A 179 17.45 -0.41 -0.98
N CYS A 180 16.52 -0.53 -0.03
CA CYS A 180 16.35 0.46 1.05
C CYS A 180 17.50 0.50 2.08
N ARG A 181 18.46 -0.44 1.99
CA ARG A 181 19.62 -0.56 2.90
C ARG A 181 20.95 -0.16 2.25
N ALA A 182 20.92 0.41 1.06
CA ALA A 182 22.13 1.03 0.53
C ALA A 182 22.40 2.27 1.38
N ASP A 183 23.32 2.14 2.36
CA ASP A 183 23.89 3.29 3.06
C ASP A 183 24.61 4.15 2.02
N PHE A 184 23.93 5.18 1.52
CA PHE A 184 24.56 6.20 0.71
C PHE A 184 25.45 7.00 1.66
N ALA A 185 26.76 6.85 1.51
CA ALA A 185 27.77 7.43 2.39
C ALA A 185 27.89 8.96 2.29
N THR A 186 26.91 9.64 1.70
CA THR A 186 26.84 11.10 1.65
C THR A 186 25.85 11.59 2.71
N GLU A 187 26.14 12.73 3.33
CA GLU A 187 25.23 13.36 4.31
C GLU A 187 23.83 13.62 3.71
N ASP A 188 23.75 13.78 2.39
CA ASP A 188 22.53 14.06 1.64
C ASP A 188 21.77 12.81 1.16
N GLY A 189 22.27 11.61 1.46
CA GLY A 189 21.65 10.34 1.05
C GLY A 189 21.64 10.08 -0.46
N ARG A 190 22.45 10.80 -1.25
CA ARG A 190 22.57 10.62 -2.70
C ARG A 190 23.70 9.64 -3.05
N PRO A 191 23.54 8.83 -4.13
CA PRO A 191 24.65 8.07 -4.69
C PRO A 191 25.79 8.98 -5.11
N THR A 192 27.03 8.54 -4.85
CA THR A 192 28.18 9.14 -5.52
C THR A 192 28.11 8.86 -7.03
N PRO A 193 28.77 9.65 -7.90
CA PRO A 193 28.78 9.40 -9.34
C PRO A 193 29.27 7.99 -9.72
N GLU A 194 30.28 7.49 -9.01
CA GLU A 194 30.82 6.13 -9.19
C GLU A 194 29.77 5.07 -8.87
N GLN A 195 29.09 5.28 -7.73
CA GLN A 195 27.99 4.46 -7.26
C GLN A 195 26.80 4.42 -8.23
N ALA A 196 26.51 5.53 -8.90
CA ALA A 196 25.48 5.62 -9.93
C ALA A 196 25.93 4.91 -11.21
N ALA A 197 27.18 5.14 -11.65
CA ALA A 197 27.76 4.48 -12.82
C ALA A 197 27.82 2.95 -12.66
N PHE A 198 28.12 2.46 -11.46
CA PHE A 198 28.09 1.03 -11.15
C PHE A 198 26.66 0.46 -11.22
N ALA A 199 25.66 1.19 -10.74
CA ALA A 199 24.26 0.78 -10.87
C ALA A 199 23.82 0.72 -12.33
N GLU A 200 24.16 1.73 -13.15
CA GLU A 200 23.89 1.71 -14.60
C GLU A 200 24.57 0.53 -15.29
N ARG A 201 25.82 0.25 -14.94
CA ARG A 201 26.54 -0.92 -15.45
C ARG A 201 25.81 -2.21 -15.10
N LEU A 202 25.34 -2.37 -13.86
CA LEU A 202 24.55 -3.54 -13.47
C LEU A 202 23.24 -3.62 -14.25
N ARG A 203 22.51 -2.51 -14.41
CA ARG A 203 21.26 -2.47 -15.21
C ARG A 203 21.49 -2.94 -16.64
N ALA A 204 22.55 -2.48 -17.28
CA ALA A 204 22.88 -2.89 -18.65
C ALA A 204 23.17 -4.39 -18.80
N LEU A 205 23.48 -5.10 -17.71
CA LEU A 205 23.71 -6.55 -17.71
C LEU A 205 22.45 -7.35 -17.35
N VAL A 206 21.48 -6.75 -16.66
CA VAL A 206 20.21 -7.43 -16.34
C VAL A 206 19.32 -7.37 -17.57
N SER A 207 18.97 -8.54 -18.11
CA SER A 207 18.00 -8.64 -19.19
C SER A 207 16.59 -8.47 -18.60
N THR A 208 15.99 -7.31 -18.84
CA THR A 208 14.58 -7.05 -18.51
C THR A 208 13.83 -6.51 -19.73
N PRO A 209 12.57 -6.93 -19.97
CA PRO A 209 11.74 -6.34 -21.03
C PRO A 209 11.33 -4.89 -20.72
N PHE A 210 11.45 -4.49 -19.46
CA PHE A 210 10.98 -3.22 -18.93
C PHE A 210 11.85 -2.77 -17.75
N ASP A 211 12.14 -1.47 -17.65
CA ASP A 211 12.84 -0.90 -16.50
C ASP A 211 11.82 -0.48 -15.42
N PRO A 212 11.79 -1.14 -14.24
CA PRO A 212 10.88 -0.78 -13.18
C PRO A 212 11.29 0.49 -12.41
N ASP A 213 12.53 0.98 -12.59
CA ASP A 213 13.06 2.07 -11.78
C ASP A 213 12.31 3.40 -11.91
N PRO A 214 11.85 3.82 -13.11
CA PRO A 214 11.03 5.02 -13.26
C PRO A 214 9.67 4.94 -12.56
N LEU A 215 9.15 3.73 -12.31
CA LEU A 215 7.87 3.53 -11.62
C LEU A 215 8.01 3.50 -10.10
N LEU A 216 9.18 3.11 -9.61
CA LEU A 216 9.51 3.05 -8.18
C LEU A 216 10.76 3.89 -7.93
N PRO A 217 10.74 5.21 -8.11
CA PRO A 217 11.94 6.03 -7.97
C PRO A 217 12.52 5.95 -6.56
N TRP A 218 13.85 5.99 -6.45
CA TRP A 218 14.51 5.97 -5.14
C TRP A 218 14.44 7.34 -4.43
N SER A 219 14.34 8.41 -5.23
CA SER A 219 14.25 9.80 -4.81
C SER A 219 13.34 10.55 -5.79
N GLU A 220 12.46 11.42 -5.28
CA GLU A 220 11.65 12.33 -6.11
C GLU A 220 12.44 13.54 -6.62
N ALA A 221 13.78 13.50 -6.61
CA ALA A 221 14.58 14.59 -7.19
C ALA A 221 14.22 14.71 -8.67
N THR A 222 13.28 15.62 -8.96
CA THR A 222 12.80 15.88 -10.30
C THR A 222 13.99 16.49 -11.02
N PRO A 223 14.53 15.86 -12.07
CA PRO A 223 15.68 16.39 -12.77
C PRO A 223 15.26 17.68 -13.48
N GLY A 224 15.48 18.83 -12.84
CA GLY A 224 15.17 20.14 -13.41
C GLY A 224 14.85 21.23 -12.39
N ASP A 225 14.16 20.89 -11.30
CA ASP A 225 13.77 21.86 -10.28
C ASP A 225 14.71 21.75 -9.08
N GLY A 226 15.87 22.39 -9.21
CA GLY A 226 16.72 22.62 -8.05
C GLY A 226 15.91 23.37 -6.98
N PRO A 227 15.95 22.97 -5.70
CA PRO A 227 15.28 23.73 -4.65
C PRO A 227 15.77 25.18 -4.73
N ALA A 228 14.85 26.12 -4.55
CA ALA A 228 15.22 27.53 -4.48
C ALA A 228 16.33 27.69 -3.42
N PRO A 229 17.39 28.48 -3.70
CA PRO A 229 18.48 28.65 -2.74
C PRO A 229 17.94 29.16 -1.41
N GLY A 230 17.92 28.28 -0.39
CA GLY A 230 17.39 28.56 0.95
C GLY A 230 16.39 27.51 1.48
N ASP A 231 15.75 26.73 0.60
CA ASP A 231 14.91 25.62 1.04
C ASP A 231 15.79 24.44 1.41
N VAL A 232 15.80 24.07 2.70
CA VAL A 232 16.36 22.79 3.13
C VAL A 232 15.55 21.71 2.42
N PRO A 233 16.13 20.94 1.48
CA PRO A 233 15.39 19.88 0.81
C PRO A 233 15.00 18.88 1.89
N THR A 234 13.72 18.88 2.28
CA THR A 234 13.21 17.80 3.10
C THR A 234 13.30 16.54 2.24
N PRO A 235 13.98 15.48 2.71
CA PRO A 235 14.06 14.22 1.99
C PRO A 235 12.72 13.48 2.11
N GLU A 236 11.63 14.12 1.68
CA GLU A 236 10.32 13.49 1.50
C GLU A 236 10.40 12.61 0.25
N GLY A 237 11.20 11.54 0.34
CA GLY A 237 11.24 10.51 -0.69
C GLY A 237 9.94 9.71 -0.70
N ASP A 238 9.58 9.21 -1.88
CA ASP A 238 8.43 8.34 -2.07
C ASP A 238 8.53 7.08 -1.22
N LEU A 239 7.69 7.00 -0.17
CA LEU A 239 7.71 5.89 0.77
C LEU A 239 7.37 4.56 0.15
N PHE A 240 6.35 4.57 -0.70
CA PHE A 240 5.85 3.36 -1.31
C PHE A 240 6.94 2.78 -2.20
N ALA A 241 7.60 3.58 -3.02
CA ALA A 241 8.66 3.11 -3.89
C ALA A 241 9.79 2.43 -3.10
N ARG A 242 10.21 3.03 -1.99
CA ARG A 242 11.26 2.48 -1.11
C ARG A 242 10.81 1.19 -0.41
N ALA A 243 9.59 1.17 0.14
CA ALA A 243 9.03 -0.01 0.79
C ALA A 243 8.80 -1.16 -0.21
N ALA A 244 8.33 -0.85 -1.42
CA ALA A 244 8.11 -1.79 -2.51
C ALA A 244 9.42 -2.45 -2.95
N ARG A 245 10.45 -1.63 -3.23
CA ARG A 245 11.80 -2.14 -3.55
C ARG A 245 12.33 -3.06 -2.47
N CYS A 246 12.13 -2.71 -1.19
CA CYS A 246 12.63 -3.54 -0.10
C CYS A 246 11.80 -4.82 0.13
N GLY A 247 10.49 -4.76 -0.05
CA GLY A 247 9.60 -5.92 0.06
C GLY A 247 9.82 -6.95 -1.05
N LEU A 248 10.05 -6.45 -2.28
CA LEU A 248 10.28 -7.26 -3.48
C LEU A 248 11.73 -7.75 -3.60
N GLY A 249 12.71 -6.89 -3.30
CA GLY A 249 14.13 -7.17 -3.47
C GLY A 249 14.46 -7.60 -4.91
N ALA A 250 15.18 -8.71 -5.09
CA ALA A 250 15.58 -9.21 -6.41
C ALA A 250 14.39 -9.52 -7.32
N ARG A 251 13.23 -9.84 -6.74
CA ARG A 251 11.99 -10.16 -7.45
C ARG A 251 11.42 -8.99 -8.21
N LEU A 252 11.85 -7.76 -7.90
CA LEU A 252 11.47 -6.58 -8.65
C LEU A 252 11.79 -6.72 -10.16
N TYR A 253 12.84 -7.46 -10.47
CA TYR A 253 13.35 -7.67 -11.82
C TYR A 253 12.96 -9.03 -12.41
N GLU A 254 12.08 -9.79 -11.74
CA GLU A 254 11.51 -11.03 -12.27
C GLU A 254 10.32 -10.73 -13.19
N GLU A 255 10.15 -11.52 -14.25
CA GLU A 255 9.11 -11.34 -15.27
C GLU A 255 7.69 -11.14 -14.69
N PRO A 256 7.21 -11.93 -13.70
CA PRO A 256 5.87 -11.74 -13.14
C PRO A 256 5.67 -10.36 -12.50
N THR A 257 6.71 -9.81 -11.88
CA THR A 257 6.66 -8.48 -11.25
C THR A 257 6.71 -7.39 -12.31
N LEU A 258 7.59 -7.53 -13.31
CA LEU A 258 7.72 -6.56 -14.40
C LEU A 258 6.43 -6.44 -15.21
N ARG A 259 5.79 -7.57 -15.55
CA ARG A 259 4.50 -7.58 -16.25
C ARG A 259 3.37 -6.94 -15.44
N LEU A 260 3.35 -7.17 -14.13
CA LEU A 260 2.39 -6.51 -13.24
C LEU A 260 2.61 -5.00 -13.21
N LEU A 261 3.86 -4.54 -13.06
CA LEU A 261 4.21 -3.13 -13.04
C LEU A 261 3.92 -2.43 -14.38
N GLU A 262 4.26 -3.07 -15.50
CA GLU A 262 3.94 -2.61 -16.86
C GLU A 262 2.43 -2.45 -17.05
N LEU A 263 1.64 -3.46 -16.66
CA LEU A 263 0.18 -3.40 -16.72
C LEU A 263 -0.35 -2.23 -15.88
N CYS A 264 0.11 -2.09 -14.64
CA CYS A 264 -0.33 -1.00 -13.76
C CYS A 264 0.05 0.38 -14.29
N ALA A 265 1.26 0.54 -14.84
CA ALA A 265 1.73 1.79 -15.42
C ALA A 265 0.93 2.22 -16.67
N SER A 266 0.32 1.27 -17.38
CA SER A 266 -0.49 1.56 -18.57
C SER A 266 -1.83 2.27 -18.29
N SER A 267 -2.20 2.46 -17.02
CA SER A 267 -3.44 3.16 -16.63
C SER A 267 -3.15 4.34 -15.71
N THR A 268 -3.69 5.51 -16.08
CA THR A 268 -3.68 6.75 -15.28
C THR A 268 -5.05 7.06 -14.66
N GLU A 269 -6.08 6.32 -15.08
CA GLU A 269 -7.45 6.57 -14.66
C GLU A 269 -7.73 6.02 -13.26
N LEU A 270 -8.54 6.75 -12.49
CA LEU A 270 -9.05 6.30 -11.19
C LEU A 270 -9.81 4.96 -11.30
N ARG A 271 -10.45 4.73 -12.44
CA ARG A 271 -11.20 3.51 -12.77
C ARG A 271 -10.66 3.01 -14.11
N PRO A 272 -9.81 1.98 -14.13
CA PRO A 272 -9.25 1.44 -15.36
C PRO A 272 -10.35 1.03 -16.35
N SER A 273 -10.01 1.07 -17.63
CA SER A 273 -10.91 0.66 -18.71
C SER A 273 -11.26 -0.83 -18.64
N TYR A 274 -12.32 -1.23 -19.35
CA TYR A 274 -12.71 -2.64 -19.48
C TYR A 274 -11.58 -3.50 -20.06
N GLN A 275 -10.89 -2.97 -21.08
CA GLN A 275 -9.77 -3.64 -21.72
C GLN A 275 -8.64 -3.88 -20.72
N TRP A 276 -8.36 -2.90 -19.84
CA TRP A 276 -7.35 -3.05 -18.80
C TRP A 276 -7.72 -4.17 -17.82
N LEU A 277 -8.98 -4.25 -17.35
CA LEU A 277 -9.44 -5.31 -16.46
C LEU A 277 -9.36 -6.70 -17.11
N GLY A 278 -9.66 -6.79 -18.42
CA GLY A 278 -9.47 -8.01 -19.20
C GLY A 278 -8.01 -8.47 -19.23
N ARG A 279 -7.09 -7.54 -19.55
CA ARG A 279 -5.63 -7.81 -19.54
C ARG A 279 -5.12 -8.19 -18.15
N ALA A 280 -5.63 -7.56 -17.10
CA ALA A 280 -5.30 -7.93 -15.72
C ALA A 280 -5.72 -9.37 -15.42
N LYS A 281 -6.95 -9.75 -15.77
CA LYS A 281 -7.45 -11.11 -15.59
C LYS A 281 -6.60 -12.13 -16.35
N GLU A 282 -6.29 -11.84 -17.60
CA GLU A 282 -5.43 -12.67 -18.45
C GLU A 282 -4.02 -12.84 -17.85
N LEU A 283 -3.40 -11.75 -17.39
CA LEU A 283 -2.08 -11.79 -16.73
C LEU A 283 -2.08 -12.77 -15.55
N PHE A 284 -3.08 -12.70 -14.65
CA PHE A 284 -3.12 -13.57 -13.48
C PHE A 284 -3.57 -15.01 -13.78
N GLN A 285 -4.15 -15.26 -14.96
CA GLN A 285 -4.41 -16.61 -15.46
C GLN A 285 -3.15 -17.23 -16.04
N LEU A 286 -2.40 -16.48 -16.86
CA LEU A 286 -1.17 -16.93 -17.51
C LEU A 286 0.03 -16.95 -16.56
N THR A 287 0.04 -16.08 -15.55
CA THR A 287 1.14 -15.94 -14.58
C THR A 287 0.60 -15.87 -13.15
N PRO A 288 0.16 -17.00 -12.56
CA PRO A 288 -0.37 -17.04 -11.20
C PRO A 288 0.60 -16.49 -10.14
N ASP A 289 1.91 -16.60 -10.38
CA ASP A 289 2.96 -16.10 -9.50
C ASP A 289 2.95 -14.58 -9.32
N ALA A 290 2.34 -13.82 -10.25
CA ALA A 290 2.16 -12.37 -10.13
C ALA A 290 1.31 -11.95 -8.92
N ARG A 291 0.55 -12.88 -8.32
CA ARG A 291 -0.19 -12.63 -7.07
C ARG A 291 0.74 -12.32 -5.89
N ARG A 292 1.94 -12.90 -5.86
CA ARG A 292 2.90 -12.65 -4.78
C ARG A 292 3.47 -11.22 -4.80
N PRO A 293 4.02 -10.68 -5.92
CA PRO A 293 4.43 -9.27 -5.97
C PRO A 293 3.26 -8.32 -5.76
N LEU A 294 2.04 -8.63 -6.23
CA LEU A 294 0.84 -7.84 -5.93
C LEU A 294 0.62 -7.66 -4.41
N ARG A 295 0.67 -8.76 -3.63
CA ARG A 295 0.53 -8.69 -2.17
C ARG A 295 1.65 -7.86 -1.53
N LEU A 296 2.88 -8.02 -1.98
CA LEU A 296 4.04 -7.29 -1.45
C LEU A 296 3.96 -5.79 -1.76
N LEU A 297 3.53 -5.42 -2.97
CA LEU A 297 3.31 -4.04 -3.37
C LEU A 297 2.17 -3.41 -2.55
N LEU A 298 1.03 -4.07 -2.40
CA LEU A 298 -0.06 -3.55 -1.57
C LEU A 298 0.35 -3.40 -0.09
N ALA A 299 1.12 -4.36 0.44
CA ALA A 299 1.67 -4.28 1.79
C ALA A 299 2.60 -3.05 1.95
N ALA A 300 3.43 -2.76 0.94
CA ALA A 300 4.29 -1.59 0.89
C ALA A 300 3.53 -0.26 0.85
N GLY A 301 2.26 -0.26 0.44
CA GLY A 301 1.37 0.90 0.49
C GLY A 301 1.22 1.52 1.88
N ARG A 302 1.50 0.76 2.95
CA ARG A 302 1.48 1.24 4.35
C ARG A 302 2.77 1.91 4.80
N GLY A 303 3.79 1.96 3.95
CA GLY A 303 5.15 2.31 4.39
C GLY A 303 5.80 1.28 5.32
N GLU A 304 5.14 0.16 5.62
CA GLU A 304 5.74 -0.95 6.38
C GLU A 304 6.64 -1.76 5.44
N PRO A 305 7.96 -1.87 5.70
CA PRO A 305 8.64 -3.07 5.29
C PRO A 305 8.23 -4.17 6.28
N THR A 306 7.63 -5.26 5.82
CA THR A 306 7.32 -6.39 6.71
C THR A 306 8.58 -6.98 7.37
N ASP A 307 9.79 -6.71 6.82
CA ASP A 307 11.03 -7.38 7.25
C ASP A 307 12.31 -6.51 7.26
N CYS A 308 12.21 -5.18 7.06
CA CYS A 308 13.40 -4.31 7.11
C CYS A 308 13.64 -3.70 8.50
N ARG A 309 14.13 -4.54 9.40
CA ARG A 309 14.48 -4.18 10.80
C ARG A 309 15.35 -2.92 11.00
N PRO A 310 16.31 -2.54 10.13
CA PRO A 310 17.13 -1.35 10.37
C PRO A 310 16.40 -0.01 10.14
N ALA A 311 15.26 -0.02 9.47
CA ALA A 311 14.71 1.17 8.84
C ALA A 311 13.62 1.89 9.66
N GLY A 312 13.70 1.81 11.00
CA GLY A 312 12.65 2.25 11.93
C GLY A 312 12.23 3.73 11.87
N ARG A 313 12.92 4.56 11.07
CA ARG A 313 12.51 5.95 10.78
C ARG A 313 12.54 6.33 9.30
N SER A 314 13.21 5.56 8.46
CA SER A 314 13.48 5.93 7.07
C SER A 314 12.32 5.60 6.12
N HIS A 315 11.25 4.98 6.61
CA HIS A 315 10.03 4.72 5.85
C HIS A 315 8.83 5.60 6.29
N GLN A 316 9.10 6.75 6.91
CA GLN A 316 8.11 7.80 7.16
C GLN A 316 8.28 8.94 6.14
N GLY A 317 7.17 9.44 5.61
CA GLY A 317 7.14 10.22 4.37
C GLY A 317 5.79 10.07 3.68
N GLN A 318 5.71 10.47 2.41
CA GLN A 318 4.45 10.58 1.69
C GLN A 318 4.44 9.73 0.42
N LEU A 319 3.25 9.55 -0.15
CA LEU A 319 3.11 8.95 -1.47
C LEU A 319 3.42 9.98 -2.55
N GLY A 320 4.38 9.64 -3.41
CA GLY A 320 4.60 10.36 -4.65
C GLY A 320 3.43 10.20 -5.63
N GLU A 321 3.33 11.10 -6.62
CA GLU A 321 2.25 11.08 -7.61
C GLU A 321 2.18 9.74 -8.36
N ARG A 322 3.33 9.28 -8.87
CA ARG A 322 3.43 7.99 -9.58
C ARG A 322 3.05 6.81 -8.69
N SER A 323 3.41 6.84 -7.41
CA SER A 323 3.09 5.78 -6.47
C SER A 323 1.63 5.75 -6.06
N GLY A 324 0.99 6.92 -5.90
CA GLY A 324 -0.46 7.00 -5.71
C GLY A 324 -1.23 6.39 -6.88
N GLN A 325 -0.78 6.67 -8.12
CA GLN A 325 -1.35 6.09 -9.33
C GLN A 325 -1.10 4.57 -9.44
N LEU A 326 0.13 4.13 -9.16
CA LEU A 326 0.48 2.71 -9.17
C LEU A 326 -0.31 1.93 -8.10
N LEU A 327 -0.44 2.46 -6.88
CA LEU A 327 -1.27 1.87 -5.84
C LEU A 327 -2.76 1.82 -6.23
N ALA A 328 -3.27 2.86 -6.89
CA ALA A 328 -4.64 2.87 -7.39
C ALA A 328 -4.92 1.72 -8.37
N THR A 329 -4.03 1.49 -9.33
CA THR A 329 -4.18 0.40 -10.30
C THR A 329 -3.92 -0.97 -9.67
N LEU A 330 -2.99 -1.08 -8.70
CA LEU A 330 -2.80 -2.28 -7.89
C LEU A 330 -4.06 -2.66 -7.10
N ALA A 331 -4.82 -1.68 -6.61
CA ALA A 331 -6.09 -1.95 -5.94
C ALA A 331 -7.11 -2.61 -6.87
N TRP A 332 -7.16 -2.17 -8.14
CA TRP A 332 -7.98 -2.80 -9.17
C TRP A 332 -7.48 -4.20 -9.54
N ALA A 333 -6.16 -4.39 -9.63
CA ALA A 333 -5.58 -5.72 -9.81
C ALA A 333 -5.97 -6.68 -8.67
N ALA A 334 -5.95 -6.21 -7.41
CA ALA A 334 -6.37 -7.00 -6.24
C ALA A 334 -7.79 -7.55 -6.37
N VAL A 335 -8.75 -6.71 -6.76
CA VAL A 335 -10.15 -7.16 -6.91
C VAL A 335 -10.35 -8.08 -8.11
N VAL A 336 -9.59 -7.90 -9.20
CA VAL A 336 -9.63 -8.80 -10.36
C VAL A 336 -9.05 -10.18 -10.03
N THR A 337 -8.03 -10.25 -9.18
CA THR A 337 -7.45 -11.55 -8.77
C THR A 337 -8.33 -12.36 -7.84
N GLU A 338 -9.25 -11.71 -7.11
CA GLU A 338 -10.03 -12.28 -6.02
C GLU A 338 -9.17 -12.96 -4.93
N ASP A 339 -7.88 -12.61 -4.86
CA ASP A 339 -6.95 -13.15 -3.89
C ASP A 339 -7.21 -12.52 -2.52
N THR A 340 -7.77 -13.31 -1.61
CA THR A 340 -8.15 -12.84 -0.26
C THR A 340 -6.99 -12.19 0.50
N LYS A 341 -5.76 -12.68 0.31
CA LYS A 341 -4.57 -12.05 0.92
C LYS A 341 -4.25 -10.69 0.31
N ALA A 342 -4.44 -10.52 -1.00
CA ALA A 342 -4.26 -9.23 -1.66
C ALA A 342 -5.34 -8.23 -1.22
N LEU A 343 -6.60 -8.67 -1.12
CA LEU A 343 -7.70 -7.85 -0.60
C LEU A 343 -7.45 -7.38 0.85
N GLN A 344 -6.92 -8.25 1.71
CA GLN A 344 -6.52 -7.89 3.07
C GLN A 344 -5.38 -6.86 3.08
N GLN A 345 -4.37 -7.00 2.22
CA GLN A 345 -3.30 -6.00 2.14
C GLN A 345 -3.82 -4.66 1.59
N LEU A 346 -4.72 -4.69 0.61
CA LEU A 346 -5.40 -3.49 0.11
C LEU A 346 -6.17 -2.80 1.24
N SER A 347 -6.96 -3.53 2.02
CA SER A 347 -7.71 -2.96 3.14
C SER A 347 -6.81 -2.29 4.16
N ARG A 348 -5.74 -2.98 4.59
CA ARG A 348 -4.78 -2.41 5.55
C ARG A 348 -4.09 -1.16 4.99
N ALA A 349 -3.80 -1.13 3.70
CA ALA A 349 -3.25 0.05 3.04
C ALA A 349 -4.27 1.20 2.99
N LEU A 350 -5.54 0.90 2.72
CA LEU A 350 -6.62 1.88 2.76
C LEU A 350 -6.86 2.41 4.17
N ASP A 351 -6.84 1.58 5.21
CA ASP A 351 -6.95 2.00 6.61
C ASP A 351 -5.82 2.97 6.97
N HIS A 352 -4.58 2.64 6.60
CA HIS A 352 -3.41 3.48 6.87
C HIS A 352 -3.57 4.90 6.28
N HIS A 353 -4.01 5.00 5.03
CA HIS A 353 -4.23 6.29 4.35
C HIS A 353 -5.61 6.91 4.63
N GLY A 354 -6.56 6.15 5.16
CA GLY A 354 -7.96 6.54 5.34
C GLY A 354 -8.26 7.18 6.70
N ARG A 355 -7.28 7.28 7.61
CA ARG A 355 -7.46 7.88 8.95
C ARG A 355 -7.79 9.37 8.92
N ALA A 356 -7.39 10.08 7.86
CA ALA A 356 -7.73 11.48 7.64
C ALA A 356 -8.90 11.61 6.66
N SER A 357 -9.60 12.74 6.70
CA SER A 357 -10.65 13.04 5.74
C SER A 357 -10.06 13.03 4.31
N LEU A 358 -10.80 12.51 3.32
CA LEU A 358 -10.35 12.52 1.90
C LEU A 358 -9.95 13.90 1.37
N ASP A 359 -10.48 14.96 1.98
CA ASP A 359 -10.17 16.38 1.71
C ASP A 359 -8.83 16.83 2.29
N GLU A 360 -8.38 16.18 3.36
CA GLU A 360 -7.11 16.45 4.06
C GLU A 360 -5.96 15.63 3.48
N LEU A 361 -6.29 14.55 2.76
CA LEU A 361 -5.30 13.73 2.07
C LEU A 361 -4.67 14.50 0.91
N ARG A 362 -3.33 14.41 0.82
CA ARG A 362 -2.60 14.87 -0.37
C ARG A 362 -3.10 14.17 -1.63
N PRO A 363 -3.01 14.80 -2.81
CA PRO A 363 -3.59 14.28 -4.04
C PRO A 363 -3.24 12.81 -4.35
N PRO A 364 -1.98 12.33 -4.22
CA PRO A 364 -1.64 10.93 -4.52
C PRO A 364 -2.31 9.93 -3.58
N ALA A 365 -2.35 10.21 -2.28
CA ALA A 365 -3.02 9.37 -1.29
C ALA A 365 -4.55 9.39 -1.49
N SER A 366 -5.14 10.57 -1.74
CA SER A 366 -6.57 10.70 -2.06
C SER A 366 -6.94 9.91 -3.32
N HIS A 367 -6.08 9.93 -4.35
CA HIS A 367 -6.26 9.17 -5.58
C HIS A 367 -6.27 7.65 -5.30
N PHE A 368 -5.26 7.14 -4.58
CA PHE A 368 -5.20 5.74 -4.16
C PHE A 368 -6.45 5.33 -3.37
N VAL A 369 -6.80 6.07 -2.32
CA VAL A 369 -7.92 5.72 -1.43
C VAL A 369 -9.24 5.68 -2.19
N ARG A 370 -9.49 6.67 -3.07
CA ARG A 370 -10.69 6.69 -3.94
C ARG A 370 -10.73 5.50 -4.90
N ALA A 371 -9.61 5.16 -5.53
CA ALA A 371 -9.54 4.04 -6.46
C ALA A 371 -9.77 2.71 -5.72
N GLY A 372 -9.14 2.50 -4.57
CA GLY A 372 -9.31 1.28 -3.78
C GLY A 372 -10.73 1.09 -3.25
N MET A 373 -11.39 2.15 -2.77
CA MET A 373 -12.81 2.08 -2.40
C MET A 373 -13.70 1.81 -3.61
N ALA A 374 -13.41 2.39 -4.77
CA ALA A 374 -14.17 2.12 -5.99
C ALA A 374 -14.01 0.66 -6.46
N ALA A 375 -12.80 0.12 -6.36
CA ALA A 375 -12.50 -1.28 -6.66
C ALA A 375 -13.26 -2.22 -5.73
N LEU A 376 -13.18 -2.00 -4.41
CA LEU A 376 -13.91 -2.78 -3.42
C LEU A 376 -15.44 -2.68 -3.59
N ALA A 377 -15.97 -1.49 -3.88
CA ALA A 377 -17.40 -1.30 -4.15
C ALA A 377 -17.87 -2.05 -5.40
N ALA A 378 -17.03 -2.13 -6.43
CA ALA A 378 -17.31 -2.91 -7.62
C ALA A 378 -17.39 -4.41 -7.32
N LEU A 379 -16.40 -4.94 -6.58
CA LEU A 379 -16.36 -6.34 -6.16
C LEU A 379 -17.48 -6.71 -5.17
N ALA A 380 -17.85 -5.78 -4.28
CA ALA A 380 -18.94 -5.93 -3.32
C ALA A 380 -20.33 -5.97 -3.98
N GLY A 381 -20.44 -5.55 -5.24
CA GLY A 381 -21.68 -5.53 -6.01
C GLY A 381 -22.56 -4.29 -5.74
N GLU A 382 -21.99 -3.16 -5.34
CA GLU A 382 -22.79 -1.99 -4.96
C GLU A 382 -23.43 -1.25 -6.14
N SER A 383 -24.59 -0.65 -5.89
CA SER A 383 -25.34 0.19 -6.84
C SER A 383 -24.67 1.57 -7.00
N GLY A 384 -23.54 1.61 -7.72
CA GLY A 384 -22.78 2.84 -7.97
C GLY A 384 -21.43 2.62 -8.68
N ALA A 385 -20.92 1.39 -8.65
CA ALA A 385 -19.73 0.99 -9.38
C ALA A 385 -19.93 0.84 -10.91
N GLY A 386 -21.15 1.07 -11.41
CA GLY A 386 -21.43 1.12 -12.85
C GLY A 386 -21.13 -0.20 -13.55
N GLN A 387 -20.43 -0.12 -14.69
CA GLN A 387 -20.10 -1.26 -15.54
C GLN A 387 -19.06 -2.20 -14.90
N HIS A 388 -18.14 -1.68 -14.07
CA HIS A 388 -17.14 -2.47 -13.34
C HIS A 388 -17.78 -3.52 -12.44
N ARG A 389 -18.94 -3.22 -11.84
CA ARG A 389 -19.74 -4.22 -11.09
C ARG A 389 -20.17 -5.39 -11.96
N ARG A 390 -20.55 -5.16 -13.22
CA ARG A 390 -21.03 -6.26 -14.11
C ARG A 390 -19.91 -7.23 -14.43
N LEU A 391 -18.70 -6.72 -14.63
CA LEU A 391 -17.50 -7.52 -14.84
C LEU A 391 -17.14 -8.39 -13.64
N LEU A 392 -17.28 -7.84 -12.44
CA LEU A 392 -16.99 -8.54 -11.18
C LEU A 392 -18.22 -9.26 -10.61
N ALA A 393 -19.33 -9.32 -11.36
CA ALA A 393 -20.56 -9.98 -10.89
C ALA A 393 -20.41 -11.50 -10.78
N SER A 394 -19.46 -12.09 -11.52
CA SER A 394 -19.13 -13.52 -11.46
C SER A 394 -18.13 -13.86 -10.35
N SER A 395 -17.77 -12.91 -9.49
CA SER A 395 -16.78 -13.12 -8.45
C SER A 395 -17.26 -14.05 -7.35
N SER A 396 -16.32 -14.72 -6.70
CA SER A 396 -16.60 -15.66 -5.62
C SER A 396 -17.36 -14.99 -4.47
N PRO A 397 -18.36 -15.65 -3.86
CA PRO A 397 -19.11 -15.09 -2.73
C PRO A 397 -18.21 -14.69 -1.55
N THR A 398 -17.11 -15.41 -1.35
CA THR A 398 -16.11 -15.12 -0.31
C THR A 398 -15.40 -13.79 -0.58
N ALA A 399 -14.93 -13.54 -1.80
CA ALA A 399 -14.28 -12.28 -2.16
C ALA A 399 -15.26 -11.10 -2.08
N ALA A 400 -16.50 -11.28 -2.55
CA ALA A 400 -17.53 -10.25 -2.45
C ALA A 400 -17.92 -9.93 -1.00
N ARG A 401 -18.02 -10.95 -0.13
CA ARG A 401 -18.26 -10.76 1.31
C ARG A 401 -17.11 -9.99 1.96
N LEU A 402 -15.86 -10.43 1.74
CA LEU A 402 -14.68 -9.75 2.25
C LEU A 402 -14.65 -8.29 1.76
N ALA A 403 -14.89 -8.05 0.47
CA ALA A 403 -14.93 -6.69 -0.07
C ALA A 403 -15.99 -5.81 0.61
N ARG A 404 -17.17 -6.34 0.97
CA ARG A 404 -18.17 -5.60 1.76
C ARG A 404 -17.70 -5.29 3.17
N GLU A 405 -17.09 -6.26 3.85
CA GLU A 405 -16.54 -6.09 5.20
C GLU A 405 -15.45 -5.02 5.21
N GLU A 406 -14.49 -5.11 4.29
CA GLU A 406 -13.38 -4.14 4.19
C GLU A 406 -13.87 -2.76 3.74
N LEU A 407 -14.82 -2.70 2.79
CA LEU A 407 -15.42 -1.43 2.37
C LEU A 407 -16.21 -0.78 3.50
N ALA A 408 -16.87 -1.54 4.36
CA ALA A 408 -17.54 -1.00 5.54
C ALA A 408 -16.53 -0.42 6.54
N ALA A 409 -15.41 -1.10 6.77
CA ALA A 409 -14.34 -0.62 7.65
C ALA A 409 -13.66 0.67 7.14
N VAL A 410 -13.44 0.78 5.84
CA VAL A 410 -12.82 1.98 5.23
C VAL A 410 -13.85 3.12 5.04
N ARG A 411 -15.14 2.79 4.94
CA ARG A 411 -16.25 3.76 4.93
C ARG A 411 -16.67 4.14 6.34
N ASP A 412 -15.72 4.53 7.16
CA ASP A 412 -16.08 5.41 8.24
C ASP A 412 -16.42 6.77 7.64
N LEU A 413 -17.73 7.05 7.64
CA LEU A 413 -18.22 8.43 7.73
C LEU A 413 -17.34 9.13 8.78
N PRO A 414 -16.88 10.37 8.52
CA PRO A 414 -15.84 11.02 9.32
C PRO A 414 -16.09 10.81 10.82
N ALA A 415 -15.06 10.46 11.59
CA ALA A 415 -15.18 10.23 13.03
C ALA A 415 -16.08 11.32 13.67
N GLY A 416 -17.25 10.92 14.18
CA GLY A 416 -18.27 11.83 14.72
C GLY A 416 -19.52 12.03 13.85
N ALA A 417 -19.61 11.47 12.65
CA ALA A 417 -20.85 11.40 11.89
C ALA A 417 -21.78 10.36 12.53
N ASP A 418 -22.79 10.83 13.24
CA ASP A 418 -23.85 9.99 13.80
C ASP A 418 -24.46 9.11 12.69
N LEU A 419 -24.38 7.78 12.83
CA LEU A 419 -24.91 6.80 11.88
C LEU A 419 -26.43 6.95 11.67
N LYS A 420 -27.11 7.58 12.63
CA LYS A 420 -28.53 7.93 12.56
C LYS A 420 -28.80 9.31 11.97
N ALA A 421 -27.76 10.08 11.66
CA ALA A 421 -27.92 11.43 11.12
C ALA A 421 -28.59 11.40 9.74
N LEU A 422 -29.72 12.09 9.64
CA LEU A 422 -30.38 12.38 8.36
C LEU A 422 -29.69 13.53 7.59
N ARG A 423 -28.61 14.09 8.14
CA ARG A 423 -27.82 15.18 7.55
C ARG A 423 -26.35 14.84 7.62
N VAL A 424 -25.69 14.76 6.47
CA VAL A 424 -24.28 14.36 6.37
C VAL A 424 -23.51 15.42 5.58
N PRO A 425 -22.48 16.06 6.17
CA PRO A 425 -21.64 17.00 5.43
C PRO A 425 -20.79 16.27 4.37
N VAL A 426 -20.69 16.86 3.17
CA VAL A 426 -19.90 16.36 2.05
C VAL A 426 -19.24 17.53 1.34
N GLY A 427 -18.03 17.89 1.78
CA GLY A 427 -17.33 19.08 1.29
C GLY A 427 -18.15 20.35 1.56
N PRO A 428 -18.38 21.23 0.58
CA PRO A 428 -19.19 22.44 0.76
C PRO A 428 -20.71 22.18 0.71
N TYR A 429 -21.13 20.91 0.67
CA TYR A 429 -22.54 20.52 0.59
C TYR A 429 -22.97 19.74 1.82
N THR A 430 -24.27 19.71 2.07
CA THR A 430 -24.90 18.84 3.07
C THR A 430 -25.86 17.90 2.37
N ALA A 431 -25.58 16.60 2.43
CA ALA A 431 -26.50 15.56 2.01
C ALA A 431 -27.63 15.41 3.05
N LEU A 432 -28.86 15.29 2.57
CA LEU A 432 -30.07 15.18 3.38
C LEU A 432 -30.83 13.92 2.98
N PHE A 433 -31.17 13.09 3.97
CA PHE A 433 -32.13 12.01 3.80
C PHE A 433 -33.52 12.54 4.17
N GLU A 434 -34.30 12.91 3.16
CA GLU A 434 -35.68 13.37 3.35
C GLU A 434 -36.61 12.17 3.34
N ILE A 435 -37.35 12.00 4.45
CA ILE A 435 -38.31 10.91 4.62
C ILE A 435 -39.70 11.48 4.38
N GLY A 436 -40.32 11.01 3.30
CA GLY A 436 -41.70 11.30 2.95
C GLY A 436 -42.67 10.58 3.89
N ALA A 437 -43.89 11.08 3.94
CA ALA A 437 -44.92 10.61 4.87
C ALA A 437 -45.28 9.12 4.67
N LYS A 438 -45.18 8.61 3.44
CA LYS A 438 -45.43 7.19 3.09
C LYS A 438 -44.22 6.27 3.31
N GLY A 439 -43.16 6.75 3.96
CA GLY A 439 -41.91 6.00 4.17
C GLY A 439 -40.98 5.97 2.96
N THR A 440 -41.18 6.88 1.99
CA THR A 440 -40.24 7.06 0.88
C THR A 440 -39.00 7.83 1.35
N VAL A 441 -37.80 7.41 0.96
CA VAL A 441 -36.57 8.16 1.25
C VAL A 441 -35.97 8.72 -0.04
N GLU A 442 -35.64 10.00 0.02
CA GLU A 442 -34.89 10.71 -1.00
C GLU A 442 -33.56 11.23 -0.46
N LEU A 443 -32.52 11.15 -1.27
CA LEU A 443 -31.23 11.77 -1.00
C LEU A 443 -31.17 13.11 -1.74
N ARG A 444 -31.16 14.21 -1.00
CA ARG A 444 -31.06 15.57 -1.53
C ARG A 444 -29.78 16.25 -1.05
N PHE A 445 -29.43 17.38 -1.65
CA PHE A 445 -28.22 18.14 -1.31
C PHE A 445 -28.56 19.61 -1.08
N ARG A 446 -27.96 20.21 -0.05
CA ARG A 446 -27.90 21.66 0.14
C ARG A 446 -26.48 22.16 -0.10
N ASN A 447 -26.34 23.35 -0.65
CA ASN A 447 -25.05 24.04 -0.70
C ASN A 447 -24.72 24.73 0.64
N SER A 448 -23.55 25.34 0.73
CA SER A 448 -23.08 26.10 1.90
C SER A 448 -24.01 27.27 2.28
N GLY A 449 -24.71 27.85 1.32
CA GLY A 449 -25.74 28.88 1.54
C GLY A 449 -27.10 28.32 1.99
N GLY A 450 -27.22 27.02 2.25
CA GLY A 450 -28.45 26.36 2.69
C GLY A 450 -29.50 26.12 1.60
N ARG A 451 -29.23 26.50 0.35
CA ARG A 451 -30.15 26.30 -0.77
C ARG A 451 -30.19 24.82 -1.19
N LEU A 452 -31.39 24.26 -1.30
CA LEU A 452 -31.61 22.91 -1.81
C LEU A 452 -31.33 22.84 -3.31
N LEU A 453 -30.62 21.80 -3.74
CA LEU A 453 -30.20 21.58 -5.12
C LEU A 453 -31.13 20.57 -5.79
N SER A 454 -31.40 20.75 -7.09
CA SER A 454 -32.28 19.89 -7.88
C SER A 454 -31.72 18.50 -8.15
N GLY A 455 -30.41 18.31 -7.96
CA GLY A 455 -29.74 17.04 -8.19
C GLY A 455 -28.45 16.93 -7.40
N VAL A 456 -27.77 15.80 -7.58
CA VAL A 456 -26.45 15.58 -6.97
C VAL A 456 -25.43 16.50 -7.65
N PRO A 457 -24.70 17.33 -6.90
CA PRO A 457 -23.64 18.17 -7.48
C PRO A 457 -22.61 17.32 -8.22
N SER A 458 -22.16 17.75 -9.40
CA SER A 458 -21.09 17.08 -10.15
C SER A 458 -19.83 16.95 -9.29
N GLN A 459 -19.49 18.01 -8.55
CA GLN A 459 -18.39 18.03 -7.61
C GLN A 459 -18.49 16.94 -6.52
N VAL A 460 -19.69 16.56 -6.09
CA VAL A 460 -19.89 15.43 -5.17
C VAL A 460 -19.55 14.11 -5.84
N ARG A 461 -19.93 13.92 -7.10
CA ARG A 461 -19.62 12.69 -7.84
C ARG A 461 -18.13 12.57 -8.17
N GLU A 462 -17.49 13.68 -8.53
CA GLU A 462 -16.11 13.73 -8.99
C GLU A 462 -15.11 13.79 -7.83
N ARG A 463 -15.34 14.67 -6.85
CA ARG A 463 -14.44 14.87 -5.72
C ARG A 463 -14.76 13.99 -4.51
N TYR A 464 -15.99 13.52 -4.39
CA TYR A 464 -16.45 12.72 -3.25
C TYR A 464 -17.09 11.39 -3.64
N PRO A 465 -16.53 10.62 -4.62
CA PRO A 465 -17.20 9.46 -5.20
C PRO A 465 -17.52 8.38 -4.15
N ALA A 466 -16.63 8.19 -3.17
CA ALA A 466 -16.84 7.19 -2.12
C ALA A 466 -17.82 7.63 -1.04
N ARG A 467 -17.78 8.90 -0.60
CA ARG A 467 -18.82 9.45 0.29
C ARG A 467 -20.18 9.39 -0.40
N TYR A 468 -20.24 9.71 -1.69
CA TYR A 468 -21.46 9.59 -2.48
C TYR A 468 -21.96 8.13 -2.57
N ALA A 469 -21.06 7.17 -2.79
CA ALA A 469 -21.40 5.75 -2.78
C ALA A 469 -21.90 5.29 -1.39
N ALA A 470 -21.27 5.73 -0.31
CA ALA A 470 -21.73 5.48 1.06
C ALA A 470 -23.13 6.07 1.32
N LEU A 471 -23.40 7.30 0.89
CA LEU A 471 -24.73 7.90 0.97
C LEU A 471 -25.78 7.12 0.18
N ARG A 472 -25.43 6.55 -0.98
CA ARG A 472 -26.32 5.71 -1.79
C ARG A 472 -26.56 4.35 -1.15
N ALA A 473 -25.56 3.76 -0.53
CA ALA A 473 -25.71 2.54 0.25
C ALA A 473 -26.64 2.79 1.44
N ARG A 474 -26.40 3.87 2.22
CA ARG A 474 -27.27 4.29 3.33
C ARG A 474 -28.70 4.61 2.88
N LEU A 475 -28.88 5.25 1.73
CA LEU A 475 -30.21 5.48 1.14
C LEU A 475 -30.96 4.16 0.91
N THR A 476 -30.25 3.15 0.42
CA THR A 476 -30.83 1.82 0.14
C THR A 476 -31.20 1.11 1.44
N GLU A 477 -30.32 1.17 2.45
CA GLU A 477 -30.55 0.62 3.78
C GLU A 477 -31.76 1.28 4.46
N LEU A 478 -31.83 2.63 4.47
CA LEU A 478 -32.95 3.38 5.03
C LEU A 478 -34.28 3.04 4.34
N ARG A 479 -34.27 2.85 3.02
CA ARG A 479 -35.46 2.40 2.28
C ARG A 479 -35.92 1.02 2.74
N ALA A 480 -35.00 0.07 2.88
CA ALA A 480 -35.32 -1.26 3.38
C ALA A 480 -35.86 -1.20 4.81
N GLN A 481 -35.21 -0.44 5.69
CA GLN A 481 -35.64 -0.22 7.07
C GLN A 481 -37.06 0.34 7.16
N LEU A 482 -37.39 1.38 6.38
CA LEU A 482 -38.74 1.96 6.38
C LEU A 482 -39.79 1.04 5.76
N VAL A 483 -39.45 0.25 4.73
CA VAL A 483 -40.35 -0.75 4.18
C VAL A 483 -40.69 -1.81 5.23
N THR A 484 -39.69 -2.35 5.92
CA THR A 484 -39.87 -3.31 7.01
C THR A 484 -40.69 -2.72 8.15
N CYS A 485 -40.36 -1.50 8.59
CA CYS A 485 -41.09 -0.79 9.64
C CYS A 485 -42.57 -0.59 9.26
N ARG A 486 -42.84 -0.17 8.02
CA ARG A 486 -44.21 0.02 7.54
C ARG A 486 -44.98 -1.30 7.50
N GLY A 487 -44.37 -2.37 7.03
CA GLY A 487 -44.96 -3.72 7.08
C GLY A 487 -45.34 -4.12 8.50
N ALA A 488 -44.43 -3.95 9.46
CA ALA A 488 -44.70 -4.23 10.87
C ALA A 488 -45.84 -3.38 11.46
N LEU A 489 -45.98 -2.12 11.03
CA LEU A 489 -47.09 -1.25 11.43
C LEU A 489 -48.43 -1.70 10.83
N VAL A 490 -48.45 -2.19 9.58
CA VAL A 490 -49.67 -2.75 8.96
C VAL A 490 -50.15 -3.99 9.71
N GLU A 491 -49.25 -4.91 10.06
CA GLU A 491 -49.60 -6.10 10.84
C GLU A 491 -50.18 -5.72 12.21
N ARG A 492 -49.54 -4.77 12.90
CA ARG A 492 -50.03 -4.26 14.19
C ARG A 492 -51.39 -3.60 14.10
N LEU A 493 -51.72 -2.94 13.00
CA LEU A 493 -53.04 -2.31 12.83
C LEU A 493 -54.18 -3.34 12.92
N HIS A 494 -53.93 -4.60 12.55
CA HIS A 494 -54.93 -5.67 12.60
C HIS A 494 -54.89 -6.43 13.93
N ALA A 495 -53.72 -6.53 14.56
CA ALA A 495 -53.54 -7.26 15.82
C ALA A 495 -52.35 -6.72 16.64
N ASP A 496 -52.54 -5.61 17.38
CA ASP A 496 -51.52 -5.09 18.30
C ASP A 496 -51.73 -5.65 19.72
N PRO A 497 -50.86 -6.56 20.21
CA PRO A 497 -50.93 -7.06 21.58
C PRO A 497 -50.56 -5.99 22.62
N GLY A 498 -50.14 -4.80 22.19
CA GLY A 498 -49.55 -3.80 23.06
C GLY A 498 -48.07 -4.03 23.26
N THR A 499 -47.34 -2.95 23.51
CA THR A 499 -45.90 -2.99 23.73
C THR A 499 -45.54 -2.01 24.83
N PRO A 500 -44.69 -2.38 25.80
CA PRO A 500 -44.19 -1.45 26.80
C PRO A 500 -43.60 -0.20 26.14
N ALA A 501 -43.90 0.98 26.68
CA ALA A 501 -43.51 2.26 26.11
C ALA A 501 -42.00 2.37 25.85
N ALA A 502 -41.16 1.78 26.71
CA ALA A 502 -39.71 1.74 26.47
C ALA A 502 -39.34 1.05 25.15
N ARG A 503 -39.92 -0.12 24.89
CA ARG A 503 -39.67 -0.89 23.66
C ARG A 503 -40.31 -0.23 22.44
N TRP A 504 -41.49 0.38 22.62
CA TRP A 504 -42.14 1.17 21.58
C TRP A 504 -41.31 2.39 21.15
N ARG A 505 -40.76 3.16 22.10
CA ARG A 505 -39.85 4.29 21.79
C ARG A 505 -38.61 3.83 21.05
N ALA A 506 -37.96 2.78 21.53
CA ALA A 506 -36.77 2.21 20.89
C ALA A 506 -37.06 1.74 19.45
N ALA A 507 -38.23 1.13 19.22
CA ALA A 507 -38.61 0.59 17.92
C ALA A 507 -39.02 1.66 16.90
N PHE A 508 -39.69 2.74 17.33
CA PHE A 508 -40.35 3.65 16.40
C PHE A 508 -39.94 5.11 16.52
N LEU A 509 -39.36 5.56 17.63
CA LEU A 509 -39.17 6.98 17.94
C LEU A 509 -37.72 7.41 18.23
N ASP A 510 -36.88 6.49 18.69
CA ASP A 510 -35.48 6.79 19.03
C ASP A 510 -34.55 6.74 17.81
N ASP A 511 -35.00 6.14 16.70
CA ASP A 511 -34.35 6.28 15.40
C ASP A 511 -34.97 7.48 14.64
N PRO A 512 -34.21 8.53 14.33
CA PRO A 512 -34.70 9.70 13.60
C PRO A 512 -35.39 9.36 12.28
N ALA A 513 -34.99 8.27 11.61
CA ALA A 513 -35.59 7.85 10.37
C ALA A 513 -37.00 7.28 10.59
N LEU A 514 -37.16 6.45 11.62
CA LEU A 514 -38.42 5.78 11.94
C LEU A 514 -39.39 6.72 12.69
N ALA A 515 -38.84 7.65 13.48
CA ALA A 515 -39.60 8.61 14.29
C ALA A 515 -40.65 9.34 13.48
N ARG A 516 -40.35 9.68 12.23
CA ARG A 516 -41.27 10.39 11.35
C ARG A 516 -42.51 9.55 11.00
N LEU A 517 -42.36 8.23 10.84
CA LEU A 517 -43.49 7.32 10.65
C LEU A 517 -44.29 7.17 11.95
N GLY A 518 -43.61 6.93 13.07
CA GLY A 518 -44.26 6.76 14.38
C GLY A 518 -45.05 7.99 14.81
N CYS A 519 -44.54 9.20 14.56
CA CYS A 519 -45.17 10.46 14.91
C CYS A 519 -46.39 10.81 14.05
N ALA A 520 -46.52 10.20 12.86
CA ALA A 520 -47.65 10.39 11.96
C ALA A 520 -48.84 9.47 12.28
N LEU A 521 -48.71 8.62 13.30
CA LEU A 521 -49.72 7.66 13.72
C LEU A 521 -50.36 8.06 15.05
N VAL A 522 -51.56 7.55 15.27
CA VAL A 522 -52.28 7.67 16.55
C VAL A 522 -52.06 6.41 17.37
N TRP A 523 -51.65 6.58 18.61
CA TRP A 523 -51.39 5.48 19.52
C TRP A 523 -52.39 5.51 20.66
N ARG A 524 -52.78 4.32 21.12
CA ARG A 524 -53.62 4.12 22.29
C ARG A 524 -52.77 3.66 23.45
N ILE A 525 -53.01 4.23 24.62
CA ILE A 525 -52.45 3.73 25.88
C ILE A 525 -53.58 3.40 26.83
N ASP A 526 -53.37 2.39 27.66
CA ASP A 526 -54.30 2.02 28.73
C ASP A 526 -53.82 2.73 30.02
N GLY A 527 -54.38 3.91 30.30
CA GLY A 527 -54.06 4.72 31.48
C GLY A 527 -54.94 4.39 32.70
N GLN A 528 -54.59 4.94 33.86
CA GLN A 528 -55.34 4.72 35.11
C GLN A 528 -56.80 5.24 35.04
N SER A 529 -57.03 6.31 34.27
CA SER A 529 -58.36 6.91 34.08
C SER A 529 -59.10 6.36 32.84
N GLY A 530 -58.56 5.32 32.20
CA GLY A 530 -59.10 4.75 30.98
C GLY A 530 -58.17 4.90 29.77
N PRO A 531 -58.61 4.44 28.58
CA PRO A 531 -57.82 4.49 27.37
C PRO A 531 -57.66 5.93 26.87
N VAL A 532 -56.45 6.28 26.47
CA VAL A 532 -56.13 7.59 25.88
C VAL A 532 -55.58 7.39 24.48
N LEU A 533 -56.11 8.16 23.53
CA LEU A 533 -55.60 8.23 22.16
C LEU A 533 -54.71 9.47 22.02
N GLY A 534 -53.54 9.32 21.41
CA GLY A 534 -52.67 10.46 21.18
C GLY A 534 -51.59 10.21 20.14
N ARG A 535 -51.03 11.31 19.64
CA ARG A 535 -49.84 11.27 18.78
C ARG A 535 -48.56 11.42 19.62
N PRO A 536 -47.44 10.83 19.19
CA PRO A 536 -46.17 11.05 19.85
C PRO A 536 -45.78 12.53 19.80
N PHE A 537 -45.35 13.03 20.95
CA PHE A 537 -44.93 14.41 21.13
C PHE A 537 -43.72 14.43 22.05
N ARG A 538 -42.74 15.25 21.69
CA ARG A 538 -41.58 15.52 22.55
C ARG A 538 -41.51 17.02 22.83
N ARG A 539 -41.63 17.40 24.10
CA ARG A 539 -41.46 18.80 24.52
C ARG A 539 -40.02 19.23 24.27
N LYS A 540 -39.81 20.49 23.87
CA LYS A 540 -38.47 21.05 23.71
C LYS A 540 -37.70 20.90 25.03
N GLY A 541 -36.57 20.19 25.01
CA GLY A 541 -35.73 19.92 26.19
C GLY A 541 -36.11 18.68 27.00
N ALA A 542 -37.21 17.98 26.67
CA ALA A 542 -37.56 16.73 27.33
C ALA A 542 -36.78 15.54 26.74
N GLN A 543 -36.34 14.64 27.63
CA GLN A 543 -35.64 13.39 27.29
C GLN A 543 -36.61 12.29 26.82
N HIS A 544 -37.88 12.36 27.24
CA HIS A 544 -38.86 11.29 27.02
C HIS A 544 -39.97 11.69 26.04
N TRP A 545 -40.50 10.68 25.35
CA TRP A 545 -41.67 10.82 24.49
C TRP A 545 -42.96 10.72 25.30
N MET A 546 -43.93 11.56 24.94
CA MET A 546 -45.27 11.62 25.54
C MET A 546 -46.32 11.45 24.44
N LEU A 547 -47.59 11.25 24.81
CA LEU A 547 -48.71 11.33 23.87
C LEU A 547 -49.46 12.67 24.03
N ARG A 548 -49.86 13.26 22.92
CA ARG A 548 -50.75 14.43 22.90
C ARG A 548 -52.08 14.04 22.26
N ASP A 549 -53.18 14.25 22.96
CA ASP A 549 -54.53 13.97 22.48
C ASP A 549 -55.12 15.10 21.62
N LEU A 550 -56.37 14.97 21.20
CA LEU A 550 -57.09 15.98 20.40
C LEU A 550 -57.37 17.27 21.19
N ALA A 551 -57.55 17.19 22.51
CA ALA A 551 -57.73 18.36 23.37
C ALA A 551 -56.41 19.10 23.62
N GLY A 552 -55.29 18.55 23.15
CA GLY A 552 -53.95 19.09 23.36
C GLY A 552 -53.36 18.75 24.73
N GLN A 553 -54.05 17.94 25.53
CA GLN A 553 -53.51 17.46 26.80
C GLN A 553 -52.37 16.49 26.52
N VAL A 554 -51.37 16.51 27.40
CA VAL A 554 -50.16 15.71 27.25
C VAL A 554 -50.12 14.65 28.33
N HIS A 555 -49.93 13.41 27.91
CA HIS A 555 -49.98 12.22 28.73
C HIS A 555 -48.58 11.59 28.79
N GLU A 556 -48.04 11.51 30.00
CA GLU A 556 -46.75 10.87 30.25
C GLU A 556 -46.86 9.35 30.19
N LEU A 557 -45.76 8.71 29.79
CA LEU A 557 -45.68 7.26 29.63
C LEU A 557 -44.62 6.72 30.59
N THR A 558 -45.01 5.83 31.50
CA THR A 558 -44.04 4.99 32.22
C THR A 558 -43.49 3.94 31.27
N ASP A 559 -42.31 3.39 31.56
CA ASP A 559 -41.64 2.40 30.69
C ASP A 559 -42.49 1.15 30.42
N ASP A 560 -43.33 0.78 31.40
CA ASP A 560 -44.23 -0.37 31.35
C ASP A 560 -45.63 -0.05 30.80
N THR A 561 -45.94 1.23 30.52
CA THR A 561 -47.23 1.61 29.94
C THR A 561 -47.40 0.88 28.61
N LEU A 562 -48.49 0.12 28.47
CA LEU A 562 -48.77 -0.59 27.22
C LEU A 562 -49.26 0.39 26.17
N VAL A 563 -48.49 0.50 25.09
CA VAL A 563 -48.79 1.31 23.92
C VAL A 563 -49.23 0.39 22.77
N ARG A 564 -50.37 0.70 22.17
CA ARG A 564 -50.95 -0.01 21.01
C ARG A 564 -51.12 0.95 19.85
N LEU A 565 -50.95 0.48 18.63
CA LEU A 565 -51.41 1.21 17.47
C LEU A 565 -52.94 1.23 17.48
N TRP A 566 -53.55 2.41 17.40
CA TRP A 566 -55.01 2.51 17.43
C TRP A 566 -55.60 2.00 16.10
N ALA A 567 -56.58 1.10 16.17
CA ALA A 567 -57.38 0.68 15.03
C ALA A 567 -58.84 1.04 15.34
N PRO A 568 -59.42 2.05 14.66
CA PRO A 568 -60.75 2.53 14.99
C PRO A 568 -61.81 1.45 14.76
N GLY A 569 -62.68 1.25 15.75
CA GLY A 569 -63.85 0.37 15.61
C GLY A 569 -64.98 1.01 14.80
N PRO A 570 -66.02 0.23 14.41
CA PRO A 570 -67.17 0.74 13.66
C PRO A 570 -67.89 1.90 14.35
N ASP A 571 -67.96 1.87 15.68
CA ASP A 571 -68.66 2.87 16.50
C ASP A 571 -67.81 4.12 16.81
N GLU A 572 -66.53 4.16 16.38
CA GLU A 572 -65.59 5.26 16.66
C GLU A 572 -65.43 6.21 15.46
N ALA A 573 -66.39 6.23 14.52
CA ALA A 573 -66.29 6.98 13.27
C ALA A 573 -66.07 8.48 13.45
N GLU A 574 -66.73 9.11 14.43
CA GLU A 574 -66.57 10.53 14.74
C GLU A 574 -65.16 10.84 15.27
N GLN A 575 -64.65 9.99 16.17
CA GLN A 575 -63.30 10.10 16.72
C GLN A 575 -62.23 9.93 15.62
N ALA A 576 -62.45 9.00 14.68
CA ALA A 576 -61.57 8.79 13.52
C ALA A 576 -61.58 10.01 12.57
N ALA A 577 -62.75 10.58 12.31
CA ALA A 577 -62.87 11.80 11.50
C ALA A 577 -62.14 12.99 12.15
N ALA A 578 -62.27 13.18 13.46
CA ALA A 578 -61.60 14.23 14.20
C ALA A 578 -60.07 14.09 14.16
N TRP A 579 -59.54 12.86 14.33
CA TRP A 579 -58.12 12.59 14.16
C TRP A 579 -57.64 12.82 12.73
N ARG A 580 -58.40 12.39 11.72
CA ARG A 580 -58.04 12.62 10.31
C ARG A 580 -57.94 14.11 9.99
N ALA A 581 -58.88 14.91 10.48
CA ALA A 581 -58.86 16.37 10.35
C ALA A 581 -57.63 16.97 11.06
N ALA A 582 -57.34 16.54 12.29
CA ALA A 582 -56.20 17.02 13.06
C ALA A 582 -54.84 16.70 12.42
N LEU A 583 -54.66 15.48 11.88
CA LEU A 583 -53.44 15.10 11.17
C LEU A 583 -53.28 15.86 9.85
N THR A 584 -54.39 16.07 9.12
CA THR A 584 -54.41 16.87 7.89
C THR A 584 -54.03 18.33 8.16
N ALA A 585 -54.56 18.93 9.23
CA ALA A 585 -54.21 20.29 9.65
C ALA A 585 -52.71 20.44 10.02
N LEU A 586 -52.08 19.35 10.46
CA LEU A 586 -50.63 19.29 10.74
C LEU A 586 -49.79 18.95 9.50
N GLY A 587 -50.42 18.71 8.34
CA GLY A 587 -49.74 18.28 7.11
C GLY A 587 -49.09 16.89 7.23
N LEU A 588 -49.63 16.03 8.08
CA LEU A 588 -49.15 14.66 8.29
C LEU A 588 -49.98 13.69 7.44
N GLU A 589 -49.34 12.98 6.52
CA GLU A 589 -49.96 11.81 5.88
C GLU A 589 -49.59 10.56 6.66
N GLN A 590 -50.54 9.63 6.78
CA GLN A 590 -50.30 8.40 7.52
C GLN A 590 -49.50 7.39 6.69
N PRO A 591 -48.51 6.72 7.30
CA PRO A 591 -47.71 5.72 6.61
C PRO A 591 -48.43 4.39 6.39
N VAL A 592 -49.54 4.15 7.10
CA VAL A 592 -50.44 2.99 6.97
C VAL A 592 -51.89 3.48 6.99
N PRO A 593 -52.86 2.74 6.43
CA PRO A 593 -54.26 3.18 6.34
C PRO A 593 -54.97 3.04 7.69
N GLN A 594 -54.57 3.84 8.68
CA GLN A 594 -55.11 3.80 10.03
C GLN A 594 -56.46 4.53 10.12
N LEU A 595 -56.62 5.68 9.46
CA LEU A 595 -57.81 6.54 9.51
C LEU A 595 -58.46 6.75 8.16
#